data_AF-R0MTT7-F1
#
_entry.id   AF-R0MTT7-F1
#
_cell.length_a   1.000
_cell.length_b   1.000
_cell.length_c   1.000
_cell.angle_alpha   90.00
_cell.angle_beta   90.00
_cell.angle_gamma   90.00
#
_symmetry.space_group_name_H-M   'P 1'
#
loop_
_entity.id
_entity.type
_entity.pdbx_description
1 polymer ?
#
loop_
_entity_poly.entity_id
_entity_poly.type
_entity_poly.pdbx_seq_one_letter_code
_entity_poly.pdbx_strand_id
1 'polypeptide(L)'
;MIKRKTYWKDLIQSFTGSKGRFLSILTLMMLGSLALVGLKVTSPNMEATANAYLTTAQTLDLAVMSNYGLDQADQEELEQIEGAEIEFGYLTDVTMENGQDATRLYSKPERISTFQLREGRLPQSDKEIALATHLQGQYSMGQEISFKEKEEGHSSLKDHTYTITGFVDSAEILSQRDMGYAGSGSGTLTAYGVILPSQFDQKVYNIARLKYQDLSGLNAFSAAYEEKSKQHQEELEQVLSDNGKARLQLLRKEGQESLDKGKETLD
;
A
#
# COMPACT_ATOMS: atom_id res chain seq x y z
N MET A 1 21.90 41.24 -52.66
CA MET A 1 21.19 40.79 -51.44
C MET A 1 19.64 40.81 -51.52
N ILE A 2 19.02 41.08 -52.68
CA ILE A 2 17.56 41.30 -52.82
C ILE A 2 16.74 39.99 -52.95
N LYS A 3 17.34 38.90 -53.44
CA LYS A 3 16.64 37.63 -53.74
C LYS A 3 15.99 36.95 -52.52
N ARG A 4 16.55 37.10 -51.31
CA ARG A 4 15.96 36.52 -50.10
C ARG A 4 14.64 37.20 -49.72
N LYS A 5 14.54 38.53 -49.90
CA LYS A 5 13.37 39.30 -49.46
C LYS A 5 12.11 38.99 -50.28
N THR A 6 12.26 38.79 -51.59
CA THR A 6 11.16 38.40 -52.48
C THR A 6 10.69 36.97 -52.22
N TYR A 7 11.62 36.03 -52.05
CA TYR A 7 11.30 34.63 -51.73
C TYR A 7 10.46 34.49 -50.46
N TRP A 8 10.86 35.15 -49.36
CA TRP A 8 10.09 35.15 -48.11
C TRP A 8 8.71 35.80 -48.27
N LYS A 9 8.59 36.84 -49.10
CA LYS A 9 7.32 37.51 -49.39
C LYS A 9 6.37 36.58 -50.15
N ASP A 10 6.86 35.87 -51.16
CA ASP A 10 6.07 34.90 -51.93
C ASP A 10 5.65 33.71 -51.05
N LEU A 11 6.51 33.24 -50.15
CA LEU A 11 6.21 32.18 -49.18
C LEU A 11 5.07 32.60 -48.23
N ILE A 12 5.14 33.80 -47.67
CA ILE A 12 4.09 34.33 -46.78
C ILE A 12 2.77 34.55 -47.56
N GLN A 13 2.86 35.04 -48.80
CA GLN A 13 1.71 35.23 -49.67
C GLN A 13 1.04 33.89 -50.05
N SER A 14 1.83 32.81 -50.18
CA SER A 14 1.30 31.46 -50.44
C SER A 14 0.44 30.93 -49.28
N PHE A 15 0.82 31.21 -48.03
CA PHE A 15 0.01 30.85 -46.85
C PHE A 15 -1.29 31.64 -46.77
N THR A 16 -1.27 32.92 -47.15
CA THR A 16 -2.44 33.80 -47.11
C THR A 16 -3.38 33.63 -48.32
N GLY A 17 -2.88 33.12 -49.45
CA GLY A 17 -3.67 32.82 -50.64
C GLY A 17 -4.57 31.59 -50.52
N SER A 18 -4.28 30.66 -49.61
CA SER A 18 -5.10 29.46 -49.35
C SER A 18 -5.21 29.14 -47.86
N LYS A 19 -5.77 30.10 -47.10
CA LYS A 19 -5.90 30.02 -45.63
C LYS A 19 -6.53 28.70 -45.15
N GLY A 20 -7.56 28.22 -45.86
CA GLY A 20 -8.24 26.96 -45.53
C GLY A 20 -7.33 25.74 -45.62
N ARG A 21 -6.63 25.55 -46.75
CA ARG A 21 -5.72 24.40 -46.93
C ARG A 21 -4.53 24.46 -45.99
N PHE A 22 -3.94 25.64 -45.80
CA PHE A 22 -2.85 25.82 -44.86
C PHE A 22 -3.30 25.46 -43.43
N LEU A 23 -4.45 25.99 -43.00
CA LEU A 23 -4.98 25.70 -41.67
C LEU A 23 -5.29 24.21 -41.49
N SER A 24 -5.88 23.55 -42.49
CA SER A 24 -6.16 22.10 -42.43
C SER A 24 -4.90 21.24 -42.31
N ILE A 25 -3.84 21.56 -43.08
CA ILE A 25 -2.57 20.82 -43.00
C ILE A 25 -1.88 21.10 -41.66
N LEU A 26 -1.89 22.36 -41.21
CA LEU A 26 -1.34 22.75 -39.92
C LEU A 26 -2.02 22.01 -38.76
N THR A 27 -3.35 22.00 -38.73
CA THR A 27 -4.10 21.32 -37.65
C THR A 27 -3.90 19.81 -37.70
N LEU A 28 -3.85 19.19 -38.88
CA LEU A 28 -3.56 17.76 -39.02
C LEU A 28 -2.16 17.41 -38.49
N MET A 29 -1.13 18.18 -38.86
CA MET A 29 0.22 17.97 -38.34
C MET A 29 0.33 18.26 -36.85
N MET A 30 -0.36 19.30 -36.35
CA MET A 30 -0.41 19.64 -34.93
C MET A 30 -1.05 18.52 -34.11
N LEU A 31 -2.18 17.96 -34.56
CA LEU A 31 -2.83 16.83 -33.91
C LEU A 31 -1.91 15.60 -33.87
N GLY A 32 -1.24 15.27 -34.99
CA GLY A 32 -0.28 14.17 -35.03
C GLY A 32 0.89 14.35 -34.07
N SER A 33 1.48 15.55 -34.03
CA SER A 33 2.58 15.88 -33.12
C SER A 33 2.13 15.88 -31.65
N LEU A 34 0.96 16.44 -31.34
CA LEU A 34 0.43 16.47 -29.98
C LEU A 34 0.13 15.07 -29.46
N ALA A 35 -0.45 14.20 -30.29
CA ALA A 35 -0.73 12.82 -29.92
C ALA A 35 0.58 12.05 -29.63
N LEU A 36 1.59 12.18 -30.49
CA LEU A 36 2.88 11.50 -30.30
C LEU A 36 3.62 11.99 -29.05
N VAL A 37 3.70 13.31 -28.86
CA VAL A 37 4.36 13.88 -27.67
C VAL A 37 3.60 13.52 -26.42
N GLY A 38 2.26 13.65 -26.43
CA GLY A 38 1.38 13.26 -25.33
C GLY A 38 1.64 11.81 -24.90
N LEU A 39 1.61 10.86 -25.84
CA LEU A 39 1.87 9.46 -25.53
C LEU A 39 3.27 9.24 -24.94
N LYS A 40 4.28 9.94 -25.45
CA LYS A 40 5.68 9.79 -24.99
C LYS A 40 5.92 10.38 -23.60
N VAL A 41 5.22 11.47 -23.24
CA VAL A 41 5.42 12.14 -21.94
C VAL A 41 4.51 11.60 -20.83
N THR A 42 3.42 10.90 -21.18
CA THR A 42 2.48 10.35 -20.19
C THR A 42 3.18 9.40 -19.21
N SER A 43 3.94 8.41 -19.69
CA SER A 43 4.57 7.41 -18.80
C SER A 43 5.56 8.04 -17.82
N PRO A 44 6.56 8.85 -18.25
CA PRO A 44 7.48 9.51 -17.31
C PRO A 44 6.76 10.43 -16.32
N ASN A 45 5.69 11.12 -16.74
CA ASN A 45 4.92 11.98 -15.84
C ASN A 45 4.14 11.17 -14.79
N MET A 46 3.57 10.03 -15.18
CA MET A 46 2.89 9.12 -14.26
C MET A 46 3.88 8.52 -13.25
N GLU A 47 5.05 8.04 -13.71
CA GLU A 47 6.11 7.52 -12.86
C GLU A 47 6.60 8.58 -11.86
N ALA A 48 6.87 9.80 -12.32
CA ALA A 48 7.29 10.89 -11.44
C ALA A 48 6.23 11.23 -10.38
N THR A 49 4.95 11.24 -10.77
CA THR A 49 3.83 11.51 -9.86
C THR A 49 3.66 10.40 -8.83
N ALA A 50 3.71 9.13 -9.28
CA ALA A 50 3.61 7.98 -8.41
C ALA A 50 4.82 7.89 -7.46
N ASN A 51 6.04 8.14 -7.94
CA ASN A 51 7.24 8.16 -7.10
C ASN A 51 7.18 9.26 -6.04
N ALA A 52 6.70 10.45 -6.39
CA ALA A 52 6.50 11.54 -5.43
C ALA A 52 5.48 11.17 -4.35
N TYR A 53 4.39 10.49 -4.73
CA TYR A 53 3.40 9.97 -3.78
C TYR A 53 4.02 8.94 -2.82
N LEU A 54 4.71 7.92 -3.34
CA LEU A 54 5.37 6.88 -2.53
C LEU A 54 6.42 7.47 -1.59
N THR A 55 7.21 8.43 -2.07
CA THR A 55 8.22 9.13 -1.27
C THR A 55 7.57 9.94 -0.14
N THR A 56 6.48 10.66 -0.43
CA THR A 56 5.77 11.48 0.56
C THR A 56 5.18 10.63 1.67
N ALA A 57 4.64 9.47 1.32
CA ALA A 57 4.03 8.56 2.29
C ALA A 57 5.04 7.63 2.99
N GLN A 58 6.34 7.75 2.66
CA GLN A 58 7.40 6.88 3.17
C GLN A 58 7.08 5.39 2.94
N THR A 59 6.54 5.03 1.76
CA THR A 59 6.15 3.64 1.48
C THR A 59 7.32 2.70 1.71
N LEU A 60 7.01 1.54 2.32
CA LEU A 60 7.94 0.42 2.46
C LEU A 60 8.53 0.01 1.11
N ASP A 61 9.75 -0.54 1.16
CA ASP A 61 10.38 -1.14 -0.01
C ASP A 61 10.09 -2.65 -0.06
N LEU A 62 10.18 -3.32 1.11
CA LEU A 62 9.83 -4.73 1.29
C LEU A 62 8.98 -4.93 2.54
N ALA A 63 8.16 -5.98 2.56
CA ALA A 63 7.39 -6.36 3.73
C ALA A 63 7.52 -7.86 3.99
N VAL A 64 7.70 -8.22 5.25
CA VAL A 64 7.64 -9.61 5.74
C VAL A 64 6.30 -9.81 6.41
N MET A 65 5.52 -10.76 5.91
CA MET A 65 4.20 -11.10 6.45
C MET A 65 4.20 -12.54 6.97
N SER A 66 3.62 -12.76 8.14
CA SER A 66 3.54 -14.10 8.75
C SER A 66 2.12 -14.40 9.23
N ASN A 67 1.59 -15.56 8.81
CA ASN A 67 0.29 -16.04 9.27
C ASN A 67 0.29 -16.47 10.75
N TYR A 68 1.46 -16.85 11.29
CA TYR A 68 1.62 -17.31 12.67
C TYR A 68 2.28 -16.25 13.57
N GLY A 69 2.41 -15.03 13.05
CA GLY A 69 3.10 -13.91 13.65
C GLY A 69 4.63 -13.99 13.54
N LEU A 70 5.26 -12.89 13.91
CA LEU A 70 6.69 -12.64 14.03
C LEU A 70 7.00 -12.58 15.52
N ASP A 71 7.65 -13.61 16.04
CA ASP A 71 7.99 -13.67 17.45
C ASP A 71 9.19 -12.77 17.78
N GLN A 72 9.64 -12.79 19.04
CA GLN A 72 10.72 -11.92 19.49
C GLN A 72 12.05 -12.23 18.78
N ALA A 73 12.31 -13.50 18.46
CA ALA A 73 13.54 -13.87 17.75
C ALA A 73 13.49 -13.38 16.30
N ASP A 74 12.33 -13.53 15.64
CA ASP A 74 12.12 -12.98 14.30
C ASP A 74 12.31 -11.44 14.28
N GLN A 75 11.82 -10.74 15.30
CA GLN A 75 11.97 -9.29 15.43
C GLN A 75 13.44 -8.89 15.60
N GLU A 76 14.18 -9.57 16.48
CA GLU A 76 15.60 -9.30 16.73
C GLU A 76 16.46 -9.56 15.49
N GLU A 77 16.15 -10.62 14.73
CA GLU A 77 16.84 -10.92 13.47
C GLU A 77 16.58 -9.85 12.41
N LEU A 78 15.32 -9.43 12.26
CA LEU A 78 14.96 -8.35 11.36
C LEU A 78 15.67 -7.05 11.75
N GLU A 79 15.65 -6.67 13.03
CA GLU A 79 16.32 -5.45 13.53
C GLU A 79 17.83 -5.43 13.31
N GLN A 80 18.48 -6.57 13.09
CA GLN A 80 19.91 -6.67 12.79
C GLN A 80 20.25 -6.44 11.30
N ILE A 81 19.25 -6.28 10.43
CA ILE A 81 19.49 -5.99 9.01
C ILE A 81 20.12 -4.60 8.87
N GLU A 82 21.36 -4.59 8.38
CA GLU A 82 22.11 -3.34 8.20
C GLU A 82 21.48 -2.47 7.10
N GLY A 83 21.36 -1.18 7.37
CA GLY A 83 20.89 -0.21 6.38
C GLY A 83 19.39 -0.23 6.11
N ALA A 84 18.59 -0.99 6.89
CA ALA A 84 17.13 -0.97 6.83
C ALA A 84 16.51 -0.31 8.07
N GLU A 85 15.52 0.54 7.87
CA GLU A 85 14.58 0.94 8.92
C GLU A 85 13.42 -0.04 8.93
N ILE A 86 13.02 -0.48 10.13
CA ILE A 86 11.96 -1.48 10.31
C ILE A 86 10.86 -0.94 11.18
N GLU A 87 9.63 -1.25 10.77
CA GLU A 87 8.43 -0.98 11.53
C GLU A 87 7.49 -2.18 11.55
N PHE A 88 7.26 -2.71 12.74
CA PHE A 88 6.33 -3.81 12.98
C PHE A 88 4.89 -3.30 13.12
N GLY A 89 3.94 -4.13 12.72
CA GLY A 89 2.53 -3.83 12.86
C GLY A 89 1.65 -5.07 12.86
N TYR A 90 0.36 -4.80 13.02
CA TYR A 90 -0.70 -5.77 12.93
C TYR A 90 -1.57 -5.49 11.71
N LEU A 91 -2.03 -6.56 11.08
CA LEU A 91 -3.10 -6.54 10.08
C LEU A 91 -4.10 -7.65 10.35
N THR A 92 -5.37 -7.39 10.12
CA THR A 92 -6.39 -8.43 10.17
C THR A 92 -7.45 -8.16 9.12
N ASP A 93 -7.99 -9.23 8.56
CA ASP A 93 -9.05 -9.16 7.56
C ASP A 93 -10.39 -9.45 8.24
N VAL A 94 -11.28 -8.48 8.17
CA VAL A 94 -12.62 -8.55 8.75
C VAL A 94 -13.67 -8.37 7.68
N THR A 95 -14.90 -8.74 7.98
CA THR A 95 -16.05 -8.52 7.10
C THR A 95 -16.94 -7.46 7.71
N MET A 96 -17.40 -6.50 6.91
CA MET A 96 -18.41 -5.53 7.35
C MET A 96 -19.74 -6.23 7.66
N GLU A 97 -20.60 -5.61 8.48
CA GLU A 97 -21.91 -6.21 8.83
C GLU A 97 -22.81 -6.52 7.63
N ASN A 98 -22.65 -5.83 6.51
CA ASN A 98 -23.36 -6.12 5.26
C ASN A 98 -23.00 -7.50 4.66
N GLY A 99 -21.95 -8.15 5.19
CA GLY A 99 -21.56 -9.53 4.92
C GLY A 99 -20.87 -9.76 3.57
N GLN A 100 -20.64 -8.71 2.78
CA GLN A 100 -20.10 -8.85 1.41
C GLN A 100 -18.73 -8.19 1.24
N ASP A 101 -18.38 -7.25 2.10
CA ASP A 101 -17.17 -6.45 1.96
C ASP A 101 -16.09 -6.87 2.95
N ALA A 102 -15.03 -7.52 2.44
CA ALA A 102 -13.83 -7.75 3.23
C ALA A 102 -12.99 -6.48 3.30
N THR A 103 -12.67 -6.12 4.54
CA THR A 103 -11.91 -4.94 4.90
C THR A 103 -10.66 -5.38 5.62
N ARG A 104 -9.49 -4.92 5.15
CA ARG A 104 -8.24 -5.09 5.90
C ARG A 104 -8.08 -3.96 6.90
N LEU A 105 -7.97 -4.28 8.18
CA LEU A 105 -7.65 -3.33 9.22
C LEU A 105 -6.15 -3.37 9.49
N TYR A 106 -5.51 -2.21 9.39
CA TYR A 106 -4.11 -2.01 9.71
C TYR A 106 -3.98 -1.35 11.08
N SER A 107 -2.99 -1.79 11.86
CA SER A 107 -2.48 -0.96 12.96
C SER A 107 -1.83 0.28 12.39
N LYS A 108 -2.17 1.45 12.92
CA LYS A 108 -1.64 2.75 12.48
C LYS A 108 -0.10 2.75 12.54
N PRO A 109 0.60 2.85 11.39
CA PRO A 109 2.04 3.05 11.39
C PRO A 109 2.38 4.50 11.78
N GLU A 110 3.59 4.70 12.27
CA GLU A 110 4.16 5.97 12.68
C GLU A 110 5.20 6.50 11.67
N ARG A 111 5.98 5.63 11.00
CA ARG A 111 7.15 6.05 10.20
C ARG A 111 7.11 5.57 8.74
N ILE A 112 6.84 4.28 8.52
CA ILE A 112 6.88 3.61 7.22
C ILE A 112 5.46 3.34 6.72
N SER A 113 5.20 3.66 5.46
CA SER A 113 3.89 3.52 4.79
C SER A 113 2.77 4.24 5.53
N THR A 114 3.00 5.51 5.85
CA THR A 114 2.01 6.34 6.55
C THR A 114 0.77 6.58 5.69
N PHE A 115 -0.40 6.63 6.34
CA PHE A 115 -1.67 6.88 5.67
C PHE A 115 -1.84 8.38 5.37
N GLN A 116 -2.20 8.70 4.14
CA GLN A 116 -2.46 10.07 3.70
C GLN A 116 -3.90 10.45 4.05
N LEU A 117 -4.05 11.40 4.98
CA LEU A 117 -5.36 11.89 5.38
C LEU A 117 -6.00 12.72 4.27
N ARG A 118 -7.24 12.37 3.90
CA ARG A 118 -8.06 13.11 2.93
C ARG A 118 -9.11 13.97 3.60
N GLU A 119 -9.72 13.44 4.66
CA GLU A 119 -10.75 14.14 5.42
C GLU A 119 -10.76 13.67 6.87
N GLY A 120 -11.11 14.56 7.80
CA GLY A 120 -11.21 14.24 9.23
C GLY A 120 -9.86 14.20 9.91
N ARG A 121 -9.58 13.12 10.65
CA ARG A 121 -8.29 12.86 11.31
C ARG A 121 -8.00 11.38 11.41
N LEU A 122 -6.74 11.04 11.68
CA LEU A 122 -6.34 9.68 12.04
C LEU A 122 -6.86 9.31 13.45
N PRO A 123 -7.03 8.00 13.75
CA PRO A 123 -7.37 7.52 15.08
C PRO A 123 -6.36 7.98 16.14
N GLN A 124 -6.88 8.45 17.28
CA GLN A 124 -6.11 8.94 18.42
C GLN A 124 -6.48 8.24 19.73
N SER A 125 -7.68 7.67 19.81
CA SER A 125 -8.10 6.82 20.93
C SER A 125 -8.56 5.45 20.46
N ASP A 126 -8.68 4.54 21.42
CA ASP A 126 -9.36 3.26 21.23
C ASP A 126 -10.77 3.48 20.66
N LYS A 127 -11.27 2.50 19.89
CA LYS A 127 -12.57 2.54 19.19
C LYS A 127 -12.72 3.63 18.12
N GLU A 128 -11.63 4.21 17.65
CA GLU A 128 -11.64 5.10 16.48
C GLU A 128 -11.06 4.40 15.25
N ILE A 129 -11.62 4.70 14.08
CA ILE A 129 -11.16 4.18 12.79
C ILE A 129 -11.12 5.28 11.74
N ALA A 130 -10.10 5.25 10.88
CA ALA A 130 -10.16 5.95 9.60
C ALA A 130 -10.29 4.94 8.47
N LEU A 131 -11.18 5.19 7.53
CA LEU A 131 -11.52 4.27 6.43
C LEU A 131 -10.92 4.72 5.10
N ALA A 132 -10.83 3.81 4.15
CA ALA A 132 -10.39 4.14 2.79
C ALA A 132 -11.27 5.23 2.15
N THR A 133 -10.64 6.18 1.45
CA THR A 133 -11.31 7.37 0.87
C THR A 133 -12.48 7.03 -0.05
N HIS A 134 -12.44 5.92 -0.80
CA HIS A 134 -13.52 5.54 -1.71
C HIS A 134 -14.84 5.20 -0.98
N LEU A 135 -14.80 5.03 0.35
CA LEU A 135 -15.97 4.80 1.19
C LEU A 135 -16.69 6.08 1.63
N GLN A 136 -16.14 7.27 1.34
CA GLN A 136 -16.77 8.57 1.68
C GLN A 136 -18.20 8.74 1.15
N GLY A 137 -18.53 8.11 0.01
CA GLY A 137 -19.88 8.17 -0.55
C GLY A 137 -20.90 7.28 0.18
N GLN A 138 -20.44 6.35 1.02
CA GLN A 138 -21.26 5.33 1.68
C GLN A 138 -21.32 5.53 3.20
N TYR A 139 -20.27 6.09 3.78
CA TYR A 139 -20.13 6.30 5.22
C TYR A 139 -19.84 7.76 5.54
N SER A 140 -20.21 8.20 6.74
CA SER A 140 -19.97 9.57 7.21
C SER A 140 -19.07 9.60 8.45
N MET A 141 -18.34 10.68 8.66
CA MET A 141 -17.60 10.89 9.90
C MET A 141 -18.55 10.96 11.11
N GLY A 142 -18.13 10.40 12.24
CA GLY A 142 -18.92 10.27 13.47
C GLY A 142 -19.90 9.09 13.46
N GLN A 143 -20.07 8.40 12.33
CA GLN A 143 -20.87 7.18 12.26
C GLN A 143 -20.12 6.01 12.92
N GLU A 144 -20.85 5.10 13.54
CA GLU A 144 -20.32 3.82 14.01
C GLU A 144 -20.35 2.77 12.91
N ILE A 145 -19.28 1.97 12.85
CA ILE A 145 -19.15 0.82 11.95
C ILE A 145 -18.75 -0.41 12.75
N SER A 146 -19.38 -1.54 12.44
CA SER A 146 -19.13 -2.82 13.08
C SER A 146 -18.55 -3.82 12.10
N PHE A 147 -17.63 -4.64 12.58
CA PHE A 147 -16.93 -5.66 11.83
C PHE A 147 -17.13 -7.04 12.45
N LYS A 148 -17.01 -8.08 11.63
CA LYS A 148 -17.04 -9.48 12.04
C LYS A 148 -15.74 -10.15 11.65
N GLU A 149 -15.15 -10.87 12.58
CA GLU A 149 -14.03 -11.76 12.32
C GLU A 149 -14.54 -13.14 11.92
N LYS A 150 -13.69 -13.92 11.25
CA LYS A 150 -14.01 -15.32 10.94
C LYS A 150 -14.08 -16.11 12.25
N GLU A 151 -15.10 -16.96 12.41
CA GLU A 151 -15.39 -17.69 13.67
C GLU A 151 -14.33 -18.74 14.08
N GLU A 152 -13.23 -18.90 13.32
CA GLU A 152 -12.20 -19.91 13.58
C GLU A 152 -11.09 -19.35 14.49
N GLY A 153 -11.33 -19.30 15.80
CA GLY A 153 -10.27 -19.13 16.82
C GLY A 153 -10.44 -17.95 17.77
N HIS A 154 -9.31 -17.50 18.35
CA HIS A 154 -9.26 -16.30 19.18
C HIS A 154 -9.43 -15.06 18.31
N SER A 155 -10.25 -14.12 18.79
CA SER A 155 -10.45 -12.80 18.17
C SER A 155 -9.10 -12.08 18.08
N SER A 156 -8.81 -11.47 16.92
CA SER A 156 -7.58 -10.69 16.72
C SER A 156 -7.77 -9.23 17.15
N LEU A 157 -8.99 -8.81 17.48
CA LEU A 157 -9.36 -7.46 17.88
C LEU A 157 -10.02 -7.45 19.26
N LYS A 158 -9.76 -6.41 20.06
CA LYS A 158 -10.39 -6.22 21.38
C LYS A 158 -11.82 -5.70 21.28
N ASP A 159 -12.09 -4.88 20.26
CA ASP A 159 -13.41 -4.35 19.94
C ASP A 159 -13.73 -4.57 18.46
N HIS A 160 -15.02 -4.60 18.14
CA HIS A 160 -15.52 -4.82 16.78
C HIS A 160 -16.30 -3.63 16.24
N THR A 161 -16.61 -2.64 17.09
CA THR A 161 -17.35 -1.43 16.73
C THR A 161 -16.48 -0.21 16.94
N TYR A 162 -16.42 0.64 15.91
CA TYR A 162 -15.54 1.80 15.85
C TYR A 162 -16.30 3.03 15.35
N THR A 163 -15.95 4.21 15.87
CA THR A 163 -16.42 5.49 15.35
C THR A 163 -15.49 5.97 14.23
N ILE A 164 -16.06 6.31 13.07
CA ILE A 164 -15.32 6.80 11.91
C ILE A 164 -14.83 8.24 12.19
N THR A 165 -13.52 8.43 12.25
CA THR A 165 -12.90 9.74 12.53
C THR A 165 -12.27 10.41 11.30
N GLY A 166 -12.11 9.67 10.20
CA GLY A 166 -11.58 10.22 8.97
C GLY A 166 -11.54 9.24 7.80
N PHE A 167 -11.08 9.76 6.68
CA PHE A 167 -10.89 9.04 5.43
C PHE A 167 -9.46 9.20 4.93
N VAL A 168 -8.85 8.09 4.52
CA VAL A 168 -7.41 8.00 4.25
C VAL A 168 -7.13 7.23 2.96
N ASP A 169 -6.01 7.55 2.34
CA ASP A 169 -5.39 6.72 1.32
C ASP A 169 -4.17 5.99 1.87
N SER A 170 -4.08 4.70 1.58
CA SER A 170 -2.89 3.90 1.87
C SER A 170 -1.81 4.12 0.81
N ALA A 171 -0.56 4.14 1.26
CA ALA A 171 0.60 4.12 0.36
C ALA A 171 0.89 2.74 -0.22
N GLU A 172 0.37 1.69 0.41
CA GLU A 172 0.58 0.27 0.05
C GLU A 172 -0.48 -0.25 -0.93
N ILE A 173 -1.63 0.43 -1.01
CA ILE A 173 -2.74 0.04 -1.89
C ILE A 173 -2.92 1.11 -2.97
N LEU A 174 -2.38 0.81 -4.16
CA LEU A 174 -2.42 1.74 -5.31
C LEU A 174 -3.70 1.62 -6.14
N SER A 175 -4.46 0.53 -5.99
CA SER A 175 -5.67 0.24 -6.76
C SER A 175 -6.91 0.22 -5.88
N GLN A 176 -7.94 0.95 -6.29
CA GLN A 176 -9.26 0.92 -5.64
C GLN A 176 -10.13 -0.24 -6.11
N ARG A 177 -9.71 -0.97 -7.15
CA ARG A 177 -10.47 -2.09 -7.74
C ARG A 177 -9.90 -3.45 -7.38
N ASP A 178 -8.61 -3.50 -7.10
CA ASP A 178 -7.88 -4.71 -6.76
C ASP A 178 -6.96 -4.38 -5.59
N MET A 179 -7.42 -4.71 -4.39
CA MET A 179 -6.67 -4.50 -3.15
C MET A 179 -6.00 -5.80 -2.69
N GLY A 180 -5.98 -6.83 -3.54
CA GLY A 180 -5.47 -8.15 -3.22
C GLY A 180 -6.47 -9.06 -2.52
N TYR A 181 -5.95 -10.19 -2.03
CA TYR A 181 -6.75 -11.25 -1.43
C TYR A 181 -7.03 -10.99 0.05
N ALA A 182 -8.23 -11.38 0.47
CA ALA A 182 -8.66 -11.34 1.87
C ALA A 182 -8.49 -12.73 2.52
N GLY A 183 -7.75 -12.80 3.61
CA GLY A 183 -7.62 -13.99 4.47
C GLY A 183 -8.92 -14.35 5.22
N SER A 184 -9.90 -13.43 5.27
CA SER A 184 -11.22 -13.67 5.87
C SER A 184 -12.06 -14.71 5.13
N GLY A 185 -11.66 -15.12 3.92
CA GLY A 185 -12.33 -16.16 3.12
C GLY A 185 -13.44 -15.67 2.19
N SER A 186 -13.67 -14.36 2.10
CA SER A 186 -14.61 -13.75 1.13
C SER A 186 -14.05 -13.65 -0.30
N GLY A 187 -12.75 -13.93 -0.49
CA GLY A 187 -12.05 -13.89 -1.77
C GLY A 187 -11.15 -12.66 -1.92
N THR A 188 -11.72 -11.48 -2.10
CA THR A 188 -10.98 -10.25 -2.43
C THR A 188 -11.26 -9.13 -1.45
N LEU A 189 -10.24 -8.33 -1.14
CA LEU A 189 -10.40 -7.11 -0.35
C LEU A 189 -11.15 -6.04 -1.15
N THR A 190 -12.15 -5.43 -0.52
CA THR A 190 -12.94 -4.34 -1.10
C THR A 190 -12.70 -3.00 -0.40
N ALA A 191 -12.13 -3.03 0.81
CA ALA A 191 -11.78 -1.84 1.57
C ALA A 191 -10.58 -2.07 2.50
N TYR A 192 -10.10 -0.98 3.09
CA TYR A 192 -9.16 -0.99 4.18
C TYR A 192 -9.51 0.09 5.21
N GLY A 193 -9.00 -0.09 6.41
CA GLY A 193 -9.09 0.88 7.49
C GLY A 193 -7.85 0.86 8.36
N VAL A 194 -7.67 1.92 9.13
CA VAL A 194 -6.58 2.07 10.09
C VAL A 194 -7.14 2.32 11.48
N ILE A 195 -6.63 1.60 12.47
CA ILE A 195 -6.99 1.68 13.89
C ILE A 195 -5.72 1.72 14.75
N LEU A 196 -5.83 2.04 16.03
CA LEU A 196 -4.66 2.02 16.91
C LEU A 196 -4.11 0.60 17.14
N PRO A 197 -2.78 0.44 17.30
CA PRO A 197 -2.18 -0.85 17.66
C PRO A 197 -2.76 -1.44 18.95
N SER A 198 -3.19 -0.61 19.91
CA SER A 198 -3.81 -1.02 21.18
C SER A 198 -5.08 -1.85 21.00
N GLN A 199 -5.77 -1.75 19.86
CA GLN A 199 -7.02 -2.45 19.55
C GLN A 199 -6.81 -3.89 19.07
N PHE A 200 -5.58 -4.29 18.75
CA PHE A 200 -5.27 -5.67 18.40
C PHE A 200 -5.06 -6.52 19.66
N ASP A 201 -5.65 -7.71 19.69
CA ASP A 201 -5.49 -8.71 20.76
C ASP A 201 -4.48 -9.81 20.37
N GLN A 202 -3.44 -9.42 19.63
CA GLN A 202 -2.39 -10.32 19.17
C GLN A 202 -1.10 -10.07 19.94
N LYS A 203 -0.51 -11.13 20.49
CA LYS A 203 0.75 -11.03 21.25
C LYS A 203 1.98 -10.79 20.37
N VAL A 204 1.88 -11.13 19.08
CA VAL A 204 2.98 -11.09 18.11
C VAL A 204 2.52 -10.30 16.88
N TYR A 205 3.41 -9.51 16.31
CA TYR A 205 3.17 -8.78 15.07
C TYR A 205 3.00 -9.75 13.90
N ASN A 206 2.35 -9.34 12.81
CA ASN A 206 2.18 -10.19 11.62
C ASN A 206 2.58 -9.50 10.32
N ILE A 207 3.06 -8.27 10.40
CA ILE A 207 3.75 -7.57 9.32
C ILE A 207 4.96 -6.82 9.88
N ALA A 208 6.08 -6.91 9.18
CA ALA A 208 7.23 -6.03 9.32
C ALA A 208 7.45 -5.29 8.02
N ARG A 209 7.48 -3.96 8.08
CA ARG A 209 7.76 -3.08 6.94
C ARG A 209 9.23 -2.70 6.97
N LEU A 210 9.91 -2.84 5.84
CA LEU A 210 11.32 -2.51 5.70
C LEU A 210 11.49 -1.39 4.70
N LYS A 211 12.34 -0.42 5.05
CA LYS A 211 12.75 0.68 4.18
C LYS A 211 14.27 0.80 4.17
N TYR A 212 14.89 0.56 3.03
CA TYR A 212 16.34 0.54 2.88
C TYR A 212 16.89 1.94 2.58
N GLN A 213 17.94 2.30 3.29
CA GLN A 213 18.58 3.61 3.16
C GLN A 213 19.21 3.81 1.78
N ASP A 214 19.70 2.74 1.15
CA ASP A 214 20.38 2.81 -0.16
C ASP A 214 19.41 2.79 -1.37
N LEU A 215 18.12 2.52 -1.10
CA LEU A 215 17.00 2.73 -2.01
C LEU A 215 16.42 4.14 -1.88
N SER A 216 16.65 4.80 -0.73
CA SER A 216 16.18 6.16 -0.49
C SER A 216 16.74 7.14 -1.52
N GLY A 217 15.84 7.85 -2.19
CA GLY A 217 16.19 8.82 -3.25
C GLY A 217 16.30 8.26 -4.65
N LEU A 218 16.21 6.94 -4.83
CA LEU A 218 16.00 6.34 -6.15
C LEU A 218 14.53 6.52 -6.57
N ASN A 219 14.30 6.53 -7.88
CA ASN A 219 12.94 6.44 -8.41
C ASN A 219 12.49 4.98 -8.32
N ALA A 220 11.36 4.71 -7.65
CA ALA A 220 10.78 3.38 -7.47
C ALA A 220 10.49 2.65 -8.79
N PHE A 221 10.36 3.37 -9.91
CA PHE A 221 10.13 2.82 -11.24
C PHE A 221 11.41 2.68 -12.08
N SER A 222 12.57 3.00 -11.52
CA SER A 222 13.86 2.86 -12.22
C SER A 222 14.40 1.43 -12.11
N ALA A 223 15.10 0.99 -13.16
CA ALA A 223 15.79 -0.31 -13.16
C ALA A 223 16.79 -0.46 -12.00
N ALA A 224 17.43 0.64 -11.58
CA ALA A 224 18.36 0.62 -10.45
C ALA A 224 17.67 0.33 -9.11
N TYR A 225 16.45 0.85 -8.91
CA TYR A 225 15.65 0.51 -7.72
C TYR A 225 15.20 -0.94 -7.79
N GLU A 226 14.70 -1.40 -8.94
CA GLU A 226 14.24 -2.78 -9.13
C GLU A 226 15.34 -3.81 -8.84
N GLU A 227 16.54 -3.62 -9.39
CA GLU A 227 17.68 -4.53 -9.21
C GLU A 227 18.11 -4.62 -7.74
N LYS A 228 18.25 -3.48 -7.07
CA LYS A 228 18.63 -3.44 -5.65
C LYS A 228 17.52 -3.98 -4.73
N SER A 229 16.27 -3.63 -4.97
CA SER A 229 15.13 -4.12 -4.20
C SER A 229 15.03 -5.64 -4.28
N LYS A 230 15.28 -6.21 -5.47
CA LYS A 230 15.35 -7.65 -5.67
C LYS A 230 16.52 -8.30 -4.92
N GLN A 231 17.70 -7.68 -4.94
CA GLN A 231 18.84 -8.18 -4.18
C GLN A 231 18.51 -8.25 -2.68
N HIS A 232 17.97 -7.16 -2.11
CA HIS A 232 17.54 -7.12 -0.72
C HIS A 232 16.47 -8.17 -0.41
N GLN A 233 15.55 -8.43 -1.35
CA GLN A 233 14.57 -9.50 -1.19
C GLN A 233 15.24 -10.88 -1.09
N GLU A 234 16.19 -11.20 -1.98
CA GLU A 234 16.89 -12.48 -1.97
C GLU A 234 17.72 -12.67 -0.69
N GLU A 235 18.37 -11.61 -0.20
CA GLU A 235 19.09 -11.62 1.08
C GLU A 235 18.13 -11.87 2.26
N LEU A 236 17.01 -11.17 2.29
CA LEU A 236 15.99 -11.31 3.32
C LEU A 236 15.36 -12.72 3.35
N GLU A 237 15.09 -13.31 2.18
CA GLU A 237 14.58 -14.67 2.06
C GLU A 237 15.57 -15.72 2.58
N GLN A 238 16.88 -15.48 2.42
CA GLN A 238 17.92 -16.38 2.94
C GLN A 238 18.02 -16.31 4.45
N VAL A 239 18.03 -15.10 5.01
CA VAL A 239 18.07 -14.85 6.46
C VAL A 239 16.88 -15.52 7.14
N LEU A 240 15.66 -15.29 6.65
CA LEU A 240 14.42 -15.76 7.31
C LEU A 240 14.01 -17.20 6.95
N SER A 241 14.88 -17.98 6.31
CA SER A 241 14.51 -19.25 5.67
C SER A 241 14.13 -20.36 6.66
N ASP A 242 14.57 -20.28 7.92
CA ASP A 242 14.30 -21.25 8.98
C ASP A 242 13.22 -20.80 9.98
N ASN A 243 12.90 -19.51 10.03
CA ASN A 243 11.93 -18.90 10.95
C ASN A 243 10.57 -19.61 10.92
N GLY A 244 10.05 -19.89 9.73
CA GLY A 244 8.78 -20.60 9.58
C GLY A 244 8.78 -22.00 10.19
N LYS A 245 9.91 -22.72 10.12
CA LYS A 245 10.05 -24.06 10.74
C LYS A 245 10.20 -23.94 12.25
N ALA A 246 11.00 -22.99 12.72
CA ALA A 246 11.19 -22.73 14.15
C ALA A 246 9.86 -22.38 14.83
N ARG A 247 9.08 -21.47 14.22
CA ARG A 247 7.76 -21.06 14.71
C ARG A 247 6.77 -22.22 14.79
N LEU A 248 6.71 -23.06 13.75
CA LEU A 248 5.83 -24.23 13.74
C LEU A 248 6.19 -25.23 14.85
N GLN A 249 7.49 -25.42 15.13
CA GLN A 249 7.94 -26.30 16.22
C GLN A 249 7.56 -25.75 17.59
N LEU A 250 7.72 -24.44 17.80
CA LEU A 250 7.31 -23.77 19.05
C LEU A 250 5.81 -23.91 19.29
N LEU A 251 4.98 -23.61 18.29
CA LEU A 251 3.52 -23.73 18.39
C LEU A 251 3.07 -25.16 18.69
N ARG A 252 3.72 -26.17 18.08
CA ARG A 252 3.44 -27.59 18.39
C ARG A 252 3.78 -27.93 19.83
N LYS A 253 4.90 -27.39 20.35
CA LYS A 253 5.34 -27.63 21.72
C LYS A 253 4.38 -26.98 22.73
N GLU A 254 4.02 -25.70 22.54
CA GLU A 254 3.06 -24.99 23.38
C GLU A 254 1.67 -25.66 23.37
N GLY A 255 1.23 -26.09 22.19
CA GLY A 255 -0.01 -26.86 22.04
C GLY A 255 0.04 -28.17 22.82
N GLN A 256 1.14 -28.92 22.73
CA GLN A 256 1.31 -30.17 23.48
C GLN A 256 1.35 -29.95 25.00
N GLU A 257 2.09 -28.94 25.47
CA GLU A 257 2.13 -28.59 26.89
C GLU A 257 0.75 -28.17 27.43
N SER A 258 -0.05 -27.49 26.61
CA SER A 258 -1.42 -27.11 26.97
C SER A 258 -2.35 -28.33 27.08
N LEU A 259 -2.19 -29.30 26.17
CA LEU A 259 -2.92 -30.58 26.22
C LEU A 259 -2.53 -31.41 27.44
N ASP A 260 -1.25 -31.44 27.79
CA ASP A 260 -0.75 -32.22 28.92
C ASP A 260 -1.22 -31.61 30.26
N LYS A 261 -1.15 -30.28 30.41
CA LYS A 261 -1.73 -29.58 31.58
C LYS A 261 -3.24 -29.79 31.69
N GLY A 262 -3.95 -29.74 30.56
CA GLY A 262 -5.39 -29.99 30.52
C GLY A 262 -5.76 -31.41 31.00
N LYS A 263 -4.96 -32.42 30.67
CA LYS A 263 -5.15 -33.80 31.15
C LYS A 263 -4.88 -33.92 32.65
N GLU A 264 -3.83 -33.30 33.18
CA GLU A 264 -3.55 -33.29 34.62
C GLU A 264 -4.62 -32.58 35.46
N THR A 265 -5.44 -31.71 34.87
CA THR A 265 -6.53 -31.04 35.60
C THR A 265 -7.86 -31.81 35.55
N LEU A 266 -7.94 -32.85 34.71
CA LEU A 266 -9.13 -33.70 34.53
C LEU A 266 -9.05 -35.02 35.32
N ASP A 267 -7.86 -35.39 35.79
CA ASP A 267 -7.59 -36.49 36.75
C ASP A 267 -7.56 -35.97 38.20
#